data_AF-A0A8C5V778-F1
#
_entry.id   AF-A0A8C5V778-F1
#
_cell.length_a   1.000
_cell.length_b   1.000
_cell.length_c   1.000
_cell.angle_alpha   90.00
_cell.angle_beta   90.00
_cell.angle_gamma   90.00
#
_symmetry.space_group_name_H-M   'P 1'
#
loop_
_entity.id
_entity.type
_entity.pdbx_description
1 polymer ?
#
loop_
_entity_poly.entity_id
_entity_poly.type
_entity_poly.pdbx_seq_one_letter_code
_entity_poly.pdbx_strand_id
1 'polypeptide(L)'
;MSFLGGFFGPICEIDIVLNDGETRKMAEMKTEDGKVEKHYLFYDGESVSGKVNLAFKQPGKRLEHQGIRIEFVGQIELFNDKSNTHEFVNLVKELALPGELTQSRSYDFEFMQVEKPYESYIGANVRLRYFLKVTIVRRLTDLVKEYDLIVHQLATYPDVNNSIKMEVGIEDCLHIEFEYNKSPSTTTETETIAKYEIMDGAPVKGESIPIRLFLAGYDPTPTMRDVNKKFSVRYFLNLVLVDEEDRRYFKQQEIILWRKAPEKLRKQRTNFHQRFESPESQASAEQPEM
;
A
#
# COMPACT_ATOMS: atom_id res chain seq x y z
N MET A 1 4.89 -50.07 24.74
CA MET A 1 4.01 -49.62 23.64
C MET A 1 2.80 -48.98 24.33
N SER A 2 2.53 -47.68 24.38
CA SER A 2 3.02 -46.50 23.69
C SER A 2 2.79 -45.29 24.63
N PHE A 3 3.84 -44.52 24.92
CA PHE A 3 3.77 -43.28 25.75
C PHE A 3 4.59 -42.16 25.07
N LEU A 4 4.37 -41.96 23.77
CA LEU A 4 5.09 -41.01 22.93
C LEU A 4 4.08 -40.21 22.10
N GLY A 5 3.39 -39.26 22.73
CA GLY A 5 2.35 -38.47 22.04
C GLY A 5 1.97 -37.11 22.63
N GLY A 6 2.62 -36.60 23.69
CA GLY A 6 2.10 -35.44 24.43
C GLY A 6 2.88 -34.11 24.37
N PHE A 7 4.05 -34.02 23.74
CA PHE A 7 5.01 -32.92 24.03
C PHE A 7 5.59 -32.16 22.83
N PHE A 8 4.91 -32.10 21.68
CA PHE A 8 5.43 -31.44 20.46
C PHE A 8 4.77 -30.09 20.10
N GLY A 9 4.10 -29.43 21.04
CA GLY A 9 3.59 -28.07 20.82
C GLY A 9 4.66 -26.98 21.01
N PRO A 10 4.51 -25.77 20.45
CA PRO A 10 5.42 -24.66 20.71
C PRO A 10 5.46 -24.34 22.22
N ILE A 11 6.63 -23.93 22.75
CA ILE A 11 6.77 -23.57 24.17
C ILE A 11 5.95 -22.33 24.54
N CYS A 12 5.86 -21.39 23.60
CA CYS A 12 5.15 -20.13 23.72
C CYS A 12 4.54 -19.79 22.36
N GLU A 13 3.31 -19.28 22.39
CA GLU A 13 2.60 -18.75 21.23
C GLU A 13 2.48 -17.23 21.39
N ILE A 14 2.78 -16.50 20.31
CA ILE A 14 2.76 -15.04 20.27
C ILE A 14 1.49 -14.59 19.56
N ASP A 15 0.74 -13.71 20.21
CA ASP A 15 -0.47 -13.09 19.68
C ASP A 15 -0.40 -11.56 19.84
N ILE A 16 -0.94 -10.82 18.87
CA ILE A 16 -0.93 -9.36 18.84
C ILE A 16 -2.37 -8.87 18.75
N VAL A 17 -2.78 -8.06 19.71
CA VAL A 17 -4.13 -7.49 19.77
C VAL A 17 -4.03 -5.98 19.76
N LEU A 18 -4.62 -5.33 18.75
CA LEU A 18 -4.71 -3.88 18.69
C LEU A 18 -5.75 -3.35 19.68
N ASN A 19 -5.47 -2.20 20.30
CA ASN A 19 -6.34 -1.61 21.31
C ASN A 19 -7.75 -1.29 20.77
N ASP A 20 -7.85 -0.94 19.49
CA ASP A 20 -9.09 -0.57 18.83
C ASP A 20 -9.60 -1.64 17.83
N GLY A 21 -9.10 -2.87 17.93
CA GLY A 21 -9.38 -3.95 16.97
C GLY A 21 -10.86 -4.29 16.75
N GLU A 22 -11.75 -4.04 17.71
CA GLU A 22 -13.20 -4.25 17.55
C GLU A 22 -13.87 -3.18 16.68
N THR A 23 -13.31 -1.98 16.65
CA THR A 23 -13.89 -0.81 15.97
C THR A 23 -13.13 -0.40 14.72
N ARG A 24 -11.86 -0.81 14.61
CA ARG A 24 -10.98 -0.49 13.51
C ARG A 24 -11.44 -1.18 12.24
N LYS A 25 -11.46 -0.42 11.15
CA LYS A 25 -11.81 -0.94 9.83
C LYS A 25 -10.75 -1.94 9.35
N MET A 26 -11.20 -2.91 8.58
CA MET A 26 -10.32 -3.80 7.83
C MET A 26 -10.41 -3.48 6.34
N ALA A 27 -9.35 -3.77 5.61
CA ALA A 27 -9.30 -3.72 4.16
C ALA A 27 -9.01 -5.12 3.62
N GLU A 28 -9.43 -5.35 2.37
CA GLU A 28 -9.14 -6.57 1.63
C GLU A 28 -7.93 -6.35 0.72
N MET A 29 -7.10 -7.38 0.58
CA MET A 29 -5.99 -7.37 -0.37
C MET A 29 -5.88 -8.73 -1.04
N LYS A 30 -5.77 -8.73 -2.37
CA LYS A 30 -5.50 -9.94 -3.13
C LYS A 30 -4.01 -10.28 -3.03
N THR A 31 -3.72 -11.52 -2.64
CA THR A 31 -2.36 -12.08 -2.61
C THR A 31 -1.99 -12.66 -3.97
N GLU A 32 -0.71 -13.00 -4.15
CA GLU A 32 -0.17 -13.59 -5.38
C GLU A 32 -0.85 -14.91 -5.79
N ASP A 33 -1.32 -15.69 -4.82
CA ASP A 33 -2.05 -16.95 -5.06
C ASP A 33 -3.55 -16.74 -5.32
N GLY A 34 -3.99 -15.49 -5.47
CA GLY A 34 -5.37 -15.12 -5.77
C GLY A 34 -6.32 -15.17 -4.57
N LYS A 35 -5.81 -15.45 -3.36
CA LYS A 35 -6.60 -15.38 -2.14
C LYS A 35 -6.85 -13.92 -1.75
N VAL A 36 -7.95 -13.69 -1.05
CA VAL A 36 -8.28 -12.39 -0.47
C VAL A 36 -8.02 -12.46 1.02
N GLU A 37 -7.05 -11.69 1.49
CA GLU A 37 -6.75 -11.54 2.91
C GLU A 37 -7.38 -10.25 3.46
N LYS A 38 -7.71 -10.27 4.75
CA LYS A 38 -8.28 -9.12 5.48
C LYS A 38 -7.35 -8.72 6.61
N HIS A 39 -6.92 -7.46 6.59
CA HIS A 39 -6.03 -6.89 7.61
C HIS A 39 -6.56 -5.54 8.09
N TYR A 40 -6.14 -5.11 9.27
CA TYR A 40 -6.54 -3.80 9.80
C TYR A 40 -6.02 -2.67 8.93
N LEU A 41 -6.88 -1.68 8.68
CA LEU A 41 -6.62 -0.53 7.84
C LEU A 41 -6.06 0.63 8.68
N PHE A 42 -4.98 1.21 8.18
CA PHE A 42 -4.31 2.39 8.71
C PHE A 42 -4.12 3.45 7.64
N TYR A 43 -3.97 4.69 8.09
CA TYR A 43 -3.59 5.86 7.32
C TYR A 43 -2.30 6.46 7.89
N ASP A 44 -1.66 7.28 7.08
CA ASP A 44 -0.47 8.03 7.46
C ASP A 44 -0.72 8.90 8.72
N GLY A 45 0.26 8.94 9.61
CA GLY A 45 0.20 9.67 10.88
C GLY A 45 -0.65 9.03 11.98
N GLU A 46 -1.39 7.94 11.74
CA GLU A 46 -2.07 7.23 12.82
C GLU A 46 -1.09 6.54 13.79
N SER A 47 -1.36 6.59 15.09
CA SER A 47 -0.64 5.77 16.07
C SER A 47 -1.02 4.29 15.94
N VAL A 48 -0.10 3.40 16.29
CA VAL A 48 -0.31 1.94 16.32
C VAL A 48 -0.05 1.45 17.73
N SER A 49 -1.08 1.00 18.44
CA SER A 49 -0.99 0.57 19.83
C SER A 49 -1.79 -0.70 20.10
N GLY A 50 -1.37 -1.45 21.11
CA GLY A 50 -1.96 -2.74 21.41
C GLY A 50 -1.24 -3.48 22.53
N LYS A 51 -1.50 -4.78 22.60
CA LYS A 51 -0.88 -5.72 23.51
C LYS A 51 -0.27 -6.89 22.75
N VAL A 52 0.92 -7.29 23.18
CA VAL A 52 1.54 -8.56 22.80
C VAL A 52 1.22 -9.57 23.88
N ASN A 53 0.49 -10.62 23.55
CA ASN A 53 0.12 -11.71 24.43
C ASN A 53 1.05 -12.90 24.18
N LEU A 54 1.80 -13.31 25.21
CA LEU A 54 2.65 -14.49 25.17
C LEU A 54 1.94 -15.61 25.92
N ALA A 55 1.35 -16.55 25.20
CA ALA A 55 0.66 -17.70 25.78
C ALA A 55 1.67 -18.84 25.99
N PHE A 56 2.00 -19.13 27.25
CA PHE A 56 2.92 -20.21 27.62
C PHE A 56 2.17 -21.55 27.61
N LYS A 57 2.65 -22.51 26.82
CA LYS A 57 1.91 -23.77 26.55
C LYS A 57 2.47 -25.00 27.26
N GLN A 58 3.66 -24.91 27.84
CA GLN A 58 4.33 -26.07 28.46
C GLN A 58 4.57 -25.84 29.97
N PRO A 59 3.57 -26.09 30.83
CA PRO A 59 3.69 -25.92 32.28
C PRO A 59 4.91 -26.65 32.85
N GLY A 60 5.59 -26.04 33.82
CA GLY A 60 6.78 -26.61 34.46
C GLY A 60 8.08 -26.46 33.67
N LYS A 61 8.04 -25.95 32.44
CA LYS A 61 9.23 -25.51 31.71
C LYS A 61 9.46 -24.00 31.89
N ARG A 62 10.62 -23.55 31.43
CA ARG A 62 10.98 -22.13 31.33
C ARG A 62 11.47 -21.81 29.91
N LEU A 63 11.21 -20.59 29.48
CA LEU A 63 11.72 -20.01 28.24
C LEU A 63 12.74 -18.92 28.59
N GLU A 64 14.02 -19.26 28.49
CA GLU A 64 15.12 -18.29 28.56
C GLU A 64 15.17 -17.45 27.28
N HIS A 65 15.24 -16.13 27.41
CA HIS A 65 15.31 -15.18 26.29
C HIS A 65 16.32 -14.06 26.56
N GLN A 66 16.87 -13.49 25.50
CA GLN A 66 17.82 -12.36 25.51
C GLN A 66 17.14 -11.01 25.27
N GLY A 67 15.81 -10.98 25.30
CA GLY A 67 15.01 -9.79 25.12
C GLY A 67 13.72 -10.12 24.39
N ILE A 68 12.72 -9.27 24.57
CA ILE A 68 11.46 -9.34 23.84
C ILE A 68 11.21 -7.96 23.29
N ARG A 69 10.99 -7.85 21.98
CA ARG A 69 10.70 -6.58 21.32
C ARG A 69 9.56 -6.71 20.34
N ILE A 70 8.93 -5.59 20.06
CA ILE A 70 8.01 -5.42 18.94
C ILE A 70 8.54 -4.35 18.01
N GLU A 71 8.40 -4.59 16.72
CA GLU A 71 8.85 -3.70 15.65
C GLU A 71 7.63 -3.33 14.79
N PHE A 72 7.47 -2.06 14.43
CA PHE A 72 6.61 -1.65 13.31
C PHE A 72 7.50 -1.46 12.09
N VAL A 73 7.23 -2.22 11.03
CA VAL A 73 8.06 -2.26 9.83
C VAL A 73 7.21 -1.89 8.61
N GLY A 74 7.73 -0.99 7.78
CA GLY A 74 7.28 -0.73 6.42
C GLY A 74 8.41 -1.05 5.46
N GLN A 75 8.19 -1.97 4.52
CA GLN A 75 9.25 -2.41 3.60
C GLN A 75 8.75 -2.66 2.17
N ILE A 76 9.70 -2.62 1.24
CA ILE A 76 9.53 -3.00 -0.16
C ILE A 76 10.35 -4.25 -0.43
N GLU A 77 9.69 -5.32 -0.86
CA GLU A 77 10.29 -6.58 -1.30
C GLU A 77 10.32 -6.60 -2.83
N LEU A 78 11.48 -6.85 -3.42
CA LEU A 78 11.66 -7.01 -4.87
C LEU A 78 11.93 -8.48 -5.18
N PHE A 79 11.04 -9.16 -5.90
CA PHE A 79 11.12 -10.63 -6.03
C PHE A 79 12.27 -11.12 -6.91
N ASN A 80 12.75 -10.28 -7.82
CA ASN A 80 13.91 -10.58 -8.66
C ASN A 80 15.22 -10.65 -7.85
N ASP A 81 15.21 -10.18 -6.61
CA ASP A 81 16.35 -10.26 -5.70
C ASP A 81 15.85 -10.47 -4.26
N LYS A 82 15.69 -11.74 -3.86
CA LYS A 82 15.20 -12.12 -2.52
C LYS A 82 16.07 -11.60 -1.37
N SER A 83 17.28 -11.12 -1.64
CA SER A 83 18.14 -10.48 -0.64
C SER A 83 17.85 -8.99 -0.46
N ASN A 84 16.92 -8.43 -1.25
CA ASN A 84 16.78 -7.01 -1.50
C ASN A 84 15.47 -6.45 -0.93
N THR A 85 15.23 -6.72 0.35
CA THR A 85 14.18 -6.06 1.14
C THR A 85 14.68 -4.68 1.55
N HIS A 86 13.89 -3.63 1.26
CA HIS A 86 14.19 -2.25 1.63
C HIS A 86 13.21 -1.78 2.68
N GLU A 87 13.64 -1.74 3.93
CA GLU A 87 12.89 -1.09 5.00
C GLU A 87 12.97 0.44 4.83
N PHE A 88 11.82 1.09 4.77
CA PHE A 88 11.72 2.56 4.72
C PHE A 88 11.13 3.14 6.02
N VAL A 89 10.52 2.30 6.87
CA VAL A 89 10.17 2.61 8.26
C VAL A 89 10.50 1.40 9.12
N ASN A 90 11.23 1.61 10.21
CA ASN A 90 11.47 0.61 11.24
C ASN A 90 11.46 1.30 12.62
N LEU A 91 10.44 1.01 13.43
CA LEU A 91 10.31 1.49 14.80
C LEU A 91 10.37 0.31 15.75
N VAL A 92 11.22 0.39 16.79
CA VAL A 92 11.42 -0.71 17.74
C VAL A 92 10.99 -0.29 19.14
N LYS A 93 10.30 -1.18 19.85
CA LYS A 93 9.98 -1.03 21.27
C LYS A 93 10.39 -2.30 22.03
N GLU A 94 11.32 -2.14 22.95
CA GLU A 94 11.71 -3.21 23.89
C GLU A 94 10.59 -3.43 24.91
N LEU A 95 10.10 -4.67 24.99
CA LEU A 95 9.01 -5.09 25.87
C LEU A 95 9.53 -5.77 27.15
N ALA A 96 10.67 -6.46 27.05
CA ALA A 96 11.33 -7.06 28.20
C ALA A 96 12.84 -7.18 27.98
N LEU A 97 13.62 -6.92 29.04
CA LEU A 97 15.05 -7.20 29.13
C LEU A 97 15.32 -8.72 29.10
N PRO A 98 16.58 -9.16 28.90
CA PRO A 98 16.96 -10.58 29.05
C PRO A 98 16.41 -11.19 30.35
N GLY A 99 15.88 -12.41 30.26
CA GLY A 99 15.23 -13.05 31.39
C GLY A 99 14.62 -14.41 31.06
N GLU A 100 13.69 -14.84 31.92
CA GLU A 100 12.98 -16.11 31.80
C GLU A 100 11.46 -15.91 31.86
N LEU A 101 10.73 -16.60 31.00
CA LEU A 101 9.27 -16.74 31.08
C LEU A 101 8.91 -18.14 31.60
N THR A 102 8.15 -18.19 32.69
CA THR A 102 7.63 -19.42 33.30
C THR A 102 6.11 -19.55 33.20
N GLN A 103 5.43 -18.47 32.83
CA GLN A 103 3.98 -18.39 32.67
C GLN A 103 3.61 -17.39 31.57
N SER A 104 2.35 -17.43 31.13
CA SER A 104 1.83 -16.47 30.15
C SER A 104 1.94 -15.03 30.66
N ARG A 105 2.22 -14.10 29.75
CA ARG A 105 2.39 -12.67 30.08
C ARG A 105 1.99 -11.79 28.91
N SER A 106 1.51 -10.59 29.20
CA SER A 106 1.20 -9.58 28.19
C SER A 106 2.04 -8.32 28.37
N TYR A 107 2.35 -7.66 27.26
CA TYR A 107 3.09 -6.41 27.22
C TYR A 107 2.36 -5.38 26.37
N ASP A 108 2.18 -4.17 26.91
CA ASP A 108 1.57 -3.07 26.18
C ASP A 108 2.60 -2.41 25.26
N PHE A 109 2.18 -2.03 24.05
CA PHE A 109 3.00 -1.26 23.13
C PHE A 109 2.23 -0.11 22.52
N GLU A 110 2.97 0.90 22.09
CA GLU A 110 2.44 2.07 21.42
C GLU A 110 3.55 2.72 20.61
N PHE A 111 3.28 2.93 19.33
CA PHE A 111 4.04 3.75 18.41
C PHE A 111 3.19 4.97 18.05
N MET A 112 3.68 6.16 18.41
CA MET A 112 2.95 7.41 18.24
C MET A 112 3.16 7.98 16.83
N GLN A 113 2.07 8.45 16.20
CA GLN A 113 2.12 9.22 14.96
C GLN A 113 3.01 8.60 13.88
N VAL A 114 2.79 7.32 13.59
CA VAL A 114 3.68 6.55 12.73
C VAL A 114 3.58 7.02 11.28
N GLU A 115 4.71 7.36 10.68
CA GLU A 115 4.79 7.68 9.25
C GLU A 115 4.51 6.43 8.39
N LYS A 116 3.61 6.57 7.43
CA LYS A 116 3.21 5.53 6.48
C LYS A 116 3.07 6.17 5.10
N PRO A 117 4.20 6.58 4.48
CA PRO A 117 4.19 7.48 3.33
C PRO A 117 3.65 6.85 2.04
N TYR A 118 3.42 5.53 2.00
CA TYR A 118 3.05 4.79 0.80
C TYR A 118 1.84 3.89 1.05
N GLU A 119 1.02 3.69 0.02
CA GLU A 119 -0.07 2.72 0.05
C GLU A 119 0.47 1.29 -0.10
N SER A 120 -0.07 0.35 0.68
CA SER A 120 0.25 -1.07 0.57
C SER A 120 -0.05 -1.60 -0.84
N TYR A 121 0.84 -2.42 -1.38
CA TYR A 121 0.75 -2.93 -2.75
C TYR A 121 1.28 -4.35 -2.84
N ILE A 122 0.57 -5.22 -3.55
CA ILE A 122 1.05 -6.54 -3.96
C ILE A 122 0.95 -6.57 -5.49
N GLY A 123 2.09 -6.55 -6.15
CA GLY A 123 2.21 -6.75 -7.59
C GLY A 123 3.03 -7.99 -7.88
N ALA A 124 3.27 -8.27 -9.16
CA ALA A 124 3.91 -9.52 -9.56
C ALA A 124 5.44 -9.52 -9.46
N ASN A 125 6.10 -8.37 -9.33
CA ASN A 125 7.55 -8.27 -9.09
C ASN A 125 7.93 -7.51 -7.81
N VAL A 126 6.94 -6.93 -7.11
CA VAL A 126 7.16 -6.05 -5.97
C VAL A 126 6.02 -6.15 -4.97
N ARG A 127 6.38 -6.13 -3.69
CA ARG A 127 5.43 -6.03 -2.58
C ARG A 127 5.83 -4.91 -1.65
N LEU A 128 4.91 -3.98 -1.41
CA LEU A 128 5.02 -2.97 -0.37
C LEU A 128 4.04 -3.32 0.75
N ARG A 129 4.58 -3.62 1.93
CA ARG A 129 3.77 -4.05 3.08
C ARG A 129 4.19 -3.39 4.38
N TYR A 130 3.24 -3.35 5.31
CA TYR A 130 3.43 -2.89 6.67
C TYR A 130 3.03 -4.01 7.62
N PHE A 131 3.79 -4.21 8.70
CA PHE A 131 3.49 -5.25 9.68
C PHE A 131 4.08 -4.92 11.05
N LEU A 132 3.47 -5.50 12.09
CA LEU A 132 4.06 -5.61 13.41
C LEU A 132 4.84 -6.92 13.50
N LYS A 133 6.08 -6.87 13.99
CA LYS A 133 6.93 -8.04 14.17
C LYS A 133 7.34 -8.15 15.63
N VAL A 134 6.86 -9.18 16.31
CA VAL A 134 7.31 -9.51 17.66
C VAL A 134 8.41 -10.53 17.59
N THR A 135 9.51 -10.24 18.28
CA THR A 135 10.70 -11.10 18.35
C THR A 135 11.01 -11.42 19.81
N ILE A 136 10.98 -12.71 20.17
CA ILE A 136 11.56 -13.22 21.41
C ILE A 136 12.95 -13.75 21.06
N VAL A 137 13.98 -13.01 21.43
CA VAL A 137 15.37 -13.34 21.10
C VAL A 137 15.83 -14.52 21.94
N ARG A 138 16.32 -15.59 21.32
CA ARG A 138 16.75 -16.80 22.01
C ARG A 138 18.19 -17.16 21.62
N ARG A 139 18.81 -18.03 22.41
CA ARG A 139 20.20 -18.45 22.16
C ARG A 139 20.38 -19.18 20.81
N LEU A 140 19.39 -19.96 20.37
CA LEU A 140 19.50 -20.80 19.17
C LEU A 140 18.67 -20.26 18.00
N THR A 141 17.37 -20.10 18.23
CA THR A 141 16.43 -19.64 17.18
C THR A 141 15.36 -18.80 17.83
N ASP A 142 15.23 -17.58 17.34
CA ASP A 142 14.24 -16.61 17.80
C ASP A 142 12.82 -17.12 17.52
N LEU A 143 11.88 -16.74 18.39
CA LEU A 143 10.47 -16.89 18.09
C LEU A 143 10.00 -15.57 17.49
N VAL A 144 9.54 -15.62 16.25
CA VAL A 144 9.10 -14.45 15.50
C VAL A 144 7.64 -14.63 15.10
N LYS A 145 6.85 -13.57 15.26
CA LYS A 145 5.47 -13.49 14.78
C LYS A 145 5.28 -12.16 14.08
N GLU A 146 4.87 -12.22 12.81
CA GLU A 146 4.43 -11.07 12.04
C GLU A 146 2.91 -10.94 12.08
N TYR A 147 2.44 -9.70 11.97
CA TYR A 147 1.03 -9.33 11.89
C TYR A 147 0.87 -8.19 10.87
N ASP A 148 0.35 -8.54 9.69
CA ASP A 148 0.19 -7.62 8.56
C ASP A 148 -0.87 -6.54 8.82
N LEU A 149 -0.60 -5.36 8.25
CA LEU A 149 -1.46 -4.19 8.25
C LEU A 149 -1.60 -3.68 6.81
N ILE A 150 -2.75 -3.09 6.49
CA ILE A 150 -2.96 -2.42 5.20
C ILE A 150 -2.92 -0.91 5.43
N VAL A 151 -2.16 -0.20 4.60
CA VAL A 151 -2.11 1.25 4.57
C VAL A 151 -2.75 1.74 3.29
N HIS A 152 -3.68 2.69 3.38
CA HIS A 152 -4.18 3.44 2.23
C HIS A 152 -3.67 4.87 2.25
N GLN A 153 -3.32 5.39 1.07
CA GLN A 153 -2.98 6.79 0.89
C GLN A 153 -4.15 7.53 0.26
N LEU A 154 -4.69 8.52 0.98
CA LEU A 154 -5.80 9.31 0.49
C LEU A 154 -5.28 10.55 -0.23
N ALA A 155 -5.77 10.79 -1.44
CA ALA A 155 -5.52 12.03 -2.16
C ALA A 155 -6.71 12.99 -2.04
N THR A 156 -6.40 14.28 -1.98
CA THR A 156 -7.36 15.35 -2.32
C THR A 156 -7.33 15.54 -3.83
N TYR A 157 -8.50 15.79 -4.42
CA TYR A 157 -8.65 15.98 -5.87
C TYR A 157 -7.62 17.00 -6.38
N PRO A 158 -6.95 16.76 -7.51
CA PRO A 158 -6.35 17.87 -8.24
C PRO A 158 -7.48 18.82 -8.67
N ASP A 159 -7.30 20.12 -8.47
CA ASP A 159 -8.31 21.15 -8.78
C ASP A 159 -8.67 21.23 -10.27
N VAL A 160 -7.90 20.55 -11.13
CA VAL A 160 -8.04 20.57 -12.58
C VAL A 160 -8.35 19.16 -13.10
N ASN A 161 -9.58 18.96 -13.54
CA ASN A 161 -10.01 17.76 -14.27
C ASN A 161 -10.18 18.11 -15.75
N ASN A 162 -9.08 18.09 -16.50
CA ASN A 162 -9.11 18.34 -17.94
C ASN A 162 -9.73 17.14 -18.66
N SER A 163 -10.53 17.40 -19.68
CA SER A 163 -11.05 16.33 -20.55
C SER A 163 -9.90 15.68 -21.31
N ILE A 164 -9.86 14.35 -21.28
CA ILE A 164 -8.90 13.57 -22.04
C ILE A 164 -9.44 13.44 -23.47
N LYS A 165 -8.71 14.00 -24.44
CA LYS A 165 -8.97 13.79 -25.87
C LYS A 165 -7.91 12.84 -26.43
N MET A 166 -8.34 11.77 -27.08
CA MET A 166 -7.45 10.82 -27.75
C MET A 166 -7.90 10.72 -29.21
N GLU A 167 -6.96 10.98 -30.11
CA GLU A 167 -7.18 10.91 -31.55
C GLU A 167 -6.22 9.87 -32.14
N VAL A 168 -6.74 9.01 -33.00
CA VAL A 168 -5.97 8.10 -33.85
C VAL A 168 -6.29 8.49 -35.28
N GLY A 169 -5.33 9.17 -35.92
CA GLY A 169 -5.43 9.57 -37.31
C GLY A 169 -4.44 8.79 -38.16
N ILE A 170 -4.77 8.62 -39.43
CA ILE A 170 -3.83 8.25 -40.48
C ILE A 170 -4.03 9.29 -41.58
N GLU A 171 -3.15 10.28 -41.66
CA GLU A 171 -2.96 11.08 -42.86
C GLU A 171 -1.48 11.00 -43.24
N ASP A 172 -1.20 10.76 -44.52
CA ASP A 172 0.09 10.40 -45.12
C ASP A 172 1.36 10.90 -44.39
N CYS A 173 2.11 9.95 -43.79
CA CYS A 173 3.49 9.99 -43.25
C CYS A 173 3.65 9.93 -41.72
N LEU A 174 4.22 8.81 -41.27
CA LEU A 174 4.81 8.53 -39.94
C LEU A 174 5.77 9.65 -39.45
N HIS A 175 5.89 9.84 -38.13
CA HIS A 175 7.12 9.57 -37.34
C HIS A 175 7.34 10.52 -36.14
N ILE A 176 7.27 9.97 -34.92
CA ILE A 176 8.06 10.44 -33.77
C ILE A 176 8.45 9.21 -32.93
N GLU A 177 9.75 8.95 -32.81
CA GLU A 177 10.34 7.96 -31.92
C GLU A 177 11.11 8.68 -30.81
N PHE A 178 10.87 8.30 -29.56
CA PHE A 178 11.72 8.70 -28.44
C PHE A 178 12.48 7.48 -27.94
N GLU A 179 13.78 7.49 -28.16
CA GLU A 179 14.72 6.61 -27.50
C GLU A 179 15.07 7.24 -26.15
N TYR A 180 14.65 6.59 -25.06
CA TYR A 180 15.23 6.83 -23.75
C TYR A 180 16.12 5.64 -23.45
N ASN A 181 17.34 5.92 -23.02
CA ASN A 181 18.21 4.93 -22.40
C ASN A 181 17.46 4.28 -21.23
N LYS A 182 16.88 3.08 -21.45
CA LYS A 182 16.43 2.24 -20.34
C LYS A 182 17.68 1.99 -19.51
N SER A 183 17.65 2.39 -18.24
CA SER A 183 18.65 1.91 -17.30
C SER A 183 18.65 0.37 -17.39
N PRO A 184 19.81 -0.29 -17.48
CA PRO A 184 19.90 -1.72 -17.80
C PRO A 184 19.18 -2.65 -16.80
N SER A 185 18.63 -2.14 -15.69
CA SER A 185 17.90 -2.88 -14.66
C SER A 185 16.38 -2.65 -14.65
N THR A 186 15.76 -2.01 -15.65
CA THR A 186 14.31 -1.76 -15.66
C THR A 186 13.53 -2.99 -16.13
N THR A 187 12.76 -3.61 -15.23
CA THR A 187 11.75 -4.63 -15.57
C THR A 187 10.37 -3.97 -15.62
N THR A 188 9.57 -4.26 -16.65
CA THR A 188 8.21 -3.76 -16.79
C THR A 188 7.26 -4.93 -17.00
N GLU A 189 6.22 -4.99 -16.18
CA GLU A 189 5.15 -5.96 -16.31
C GLU A 189 3.86 -5.24 -16.67
N THR A 190 3.11 -5.80 -17.61
CA THR A 190 1.89 -5.19 -18.16
C THR A 190 0.73 -6.14 -17.99
N GLU A 191 -0.32 -5.69 -17.32
CA GLU A 191 -1.57 -6.41 -17.13
C GLU A 191 -2.72 -5.65 -17.81
N THR A 192 -3.55 -6.37 -18.57
CA THR A 192 -4.78 -5.79 -19.14
C THR A 192 -5.91 -5.94 -18.13
N ILE A 193 -6.22 -4.84 -17.43
CA ILE A 193 -7.26 -4.80 -16.39
C ILE A 193 -8.67 -4.97 -16.96
N ALA A 194 -8.93 -4.33 -18.12
CA ALA A 194 -10.21 -4.38 -18.78
C ALA A 194 -10.04 -4.23 -20.29
N LYS A 195 -10.87 -4.96 -21.04
CA LYS A 195 -11.02 -4.81 -22.49
C LYS A 195 -12.47 -4.43 -22.78
N TYR A 196 -12.64 -3.38 -23.56
CA TYR A 196 -13.95 -2.91 -24.02
C TYR A 196 -13.94 -2.84 -25.53
N GLU A 197 -14.83 -3.61 -26.15
CA GLU A 197 -15.05 -3.56 -27.59
C GLU A 197 -16.02 -2.41 -27.87
N ILE A 198 -15.57 -1.43 -28.64
CA ILE A 198 -16.30 -0.18 -28.88
C ILE A 198 -17.27 -0.35 -30.05
N MET A 199 -16.82 -1.01 -31.12
CA MET A 199 -17.54 -1.15 -32.37
C MET A 199 -17.01 -2.34 -33.16
N ASP A 200 -17.89 -2.97 -33.93
CA ASP A 200 -17.56 -3.94 -34.98
C ASP A 200 -18.02 -3.36 -36.32
N GLY A 201 -17.09 -3.12 -37.25
CA GLY A 201 -17.31 -2.43 -38.52
C GLY A 201 -16.58 -1.09 -38.67
N ALA A 202 -16.63 -0.52 -39.87
CA ALA A 202 -15.97 0.74 -40.19
C ALA A 202 -16.81 1.94 -39.74
N PRO A 203 -16.25 2.88 -38.95
CA PRO A 203 -16.97 4.10 -38.58
C PRO A 203 -17.13 5.02 -39.79
N VAL A 204 -18.22 5.79 -39.84
CA VAL A 204 -18.39 6.81 -40.87
C VAL A 204 -17.86 8.16 -40.41
N LYS A 205 -17.36 8.98 -41.35
CA LYS A 205 -16.83 10.32 -41.04
C LYS A 205 -17.90 11.16 -40.32
N GLY A 206 -17.54 11.69 -39.15
CA GLY A 206 -18.43 12.50 -38.31
C GLY A 206 -19.24 11.72 -37.28
N GLU A 207 -19.14 10.39 -37.28
CA GLU A 207 -19.72 9.56 -36.23
C GLU A 207 -19.00 9.78 -34.89
N SER A 208 -19.75 9.78 -33.79
CA SER A 208 -19.24 9.94 -32.43
C SER A 208 -19.82 8.84 -31.55
N ILE A 209 -18.94 8.00 -31.01
CA ILE A 209 -19.34 6.88 -30.15
C ILE A 209 -19.05 7.26 -28.69
N PRO A 210 -20.08 7.43 -27.85
CA PRO A 210 -19.87 7.74 -26.44
C PRO A 210 -19.39 6.50 -25.68
N ILE A 211 -18.31 6.65 -24.92
CA ILE A 211 -17.74 5.56 -24.11
C ILE A 211 -17.90 5.90 -22.63
N ARG A 212 -18.38 4.95 -21.84
CA ARG A 212 -18.47 5.06 -20.38
C ARG A 212 -17.82 3.85 -19.73
N LEU A 213 -16.72 4.08 -19.01
CA LEU A 213 -15.96 3.04 -18.33
C LEU A 213 -16.17 3.16 -16.81
N PHE A 214 -16.69 2.11 -16.18
CA PHE A 214 -16.90 2.08 -14.74
C PHE A 214 -15.76 1.33 -14.06
N LEU A 215 -14.90 2.05 -13.33
CA LEU A 215 -13.71 1.47 -12.70
C LEU A 215 -14.01 0.60 -11.46
N ALA A 216 -15.18 0.78 -10.84
CA ALA A 216 -15.53 0.12 -9.58
C ALA A 216 -15.52 -1.43 -9.65
N GLY A 217 -15.75 -2.00 -10.83
CA GLY A 217 -15.76 -3.46 -11.02
C GLY A 217 -14.38 -4.10 -11.15
N TYR A 218 -13.32 -3.32 -11.30
CA TYR A 218 -11.96 -3.81 -11.53
C TYR A 218 -11.03 -3.68 -10.32
N ASP A 219 -11.49 -2.97 -9.29
CA ASP A 219 -10.74 -2.68 -8.06
C ASP A 219 -9.26 -2.25 -8.29
N PRO A 220 -9.01 -1.23 -9.14
CA PRO A 220 -7.65 -0.81 -9.42
C PRO A 220 -7.03 -0.11 -8.20
N THR A 221 -5.72 -0.28 -8.04
CA THR A 221 -4.95 0.52 -7.08
C THR A 221 -4.74 1.96 -7.58
N PRO A 222 -4.39 2.91 -6.70
CA PRO A 222 -3.95 4.23 -7.11
C PRO A 222 -2.71 4.17 -8.00
N THR A 223 -2.50 5.21 -8.80
CA THR A 223 -1.24 5.42 -9.50
C THR A 223 -0.14 5.72 -8.48
N MET A 224 0.94 4.96 -8.55
CA MET A 224 2.10 5.07 -7.67
C MET A 224 3.29 5.48 -8.52
N ARG A 225 3.90 6.64 -8.26
CA ARG A 225 5.05 7.13 -9.03
C ARG A 225 6.30 7.09 -8.16
N ASP A 226 7.34 6.43 -8.67
CA ASP A 226 8.69 6.38 -8.11
C ASP A 226 8.71 6.12 -6.59
N VAL A 227 7.92 5.15 -6.15
CA VAL A 227 7.76 4.79 -4.73
C VAL A 227 9.12 4.38 -4.17
N ASN A 228 9.63 5.22 -3.27
CA ASN A 228 10.99 5.14 -2.72
C ASN A 228 12.09 4.93 -3.80
N LYS A 229 11.87 5.44 -5.03
CA LYS A 229 12.73 5.20 -6.21
C LYS A 229 12.92 3.71 -6.57
N LYS A 230 11.99 2.84 -6.18
CA LYS A 230 12.06 1.39 -6.41
C LYS A 230 11.11 0.91 -7.50
N PHE A 231 9.86 1.37 -7.49
CA PHE A 231 8.85 0.94 -8.46
C PHE A 231 7.82 2.03 -8.76
N SER A 232 7.07 1.81 -9.84
CA SER A 232 5.91 2.62 -10.21
C SER A 232 4.76 1.71 -10.64
N VAL A 233 3.52 2.12 -10.34
CA VAL A 233 2.29 1.52 -10.84
C VAL A 233 1.55 2.60 -11.63
N ARG A 234 1.44 2.41 -12.95
CA ARG A 234 0.89 3.40 -13.88
C ARG A 234 -0.26 2.78 -14.67
N TYR A 235 -1.27 3.58 -14.96
CA TYR A 235 -2.47 3.14 -15.65
C TYR A 235 -2.58 3.85 -16.99
N PHE A 236 -2.96 3.11 -18.03
CA PHE A 236 -3.05 3.63 -19.39
C PHE A 236 -4.39 3.25 -19.99
N LEU A 237 -5.04 4.21 -20.67
CA LEU A 237 -6.05 3.89 -21.65
C LEU A 237 -5.33 3.54 -22.95
N ASN A 238 -5.53 2.32 -23.43
CA ASN A 238 -4.95 1.85 -24.68
C ASN A 238 -6.07 1.69 -25.72
N LEU A 239 -6.11 2.61 -26.68
CA LEU A 239 -7.02 2.54 -27.81
C LEU A 239 -6.39 1.68 -28.90
N VAL A 240 -7.12 0.66 -29.35
CA VAL A 240 -6.69 -0.30 -30.36
C VAL A 240 -7.67 -0.27 -31.53
N LEU A 241 -7.17 -0.03 -32.73
CA LEU A 241 -7.92 -0.15 -33.98
C LEU A 241 -7.34 -1.30 -34.79
N VAL A 242 -8.21 -2.07 -35.43
CA VAL A 242 -7.84 -3.14 -36.36
C VAL A 242 -8.55 -2.86 -37.68
N ASP A 243 -7.81 -2.87 -38.79
CA ASP A 243 -8.40 -2.68 -40.11
C ASP A 243 -8.67 -4.01 -40.84
N GLU A 244 -9.20 -3.92 -42.06
CA GLU A 244 -9.59 -5.07 -42.88
C GLU A 244 -8.40 -5.95 -43.31
N GLU A 245 -7.16 -5.44 -43.22
CA GLU A 245 -5.93 -6.19 -43.51
C GLU A 245 -5.28 -6.76 -42.22
N ASP A 246 -6.03 -6.81 -41.11
CA ASP A 246 -5.56 -7.22 -39.78
C ASP A 246 -4.42 -6.33 -39.22
N ARG A 247 -4.20 -5.13 -39.79
CA ARG A 247 -3.19 -4.19 -39.28
C ARG A 247 -3.72 -3.51 -38.02
N ARG A 248 -2.86 -3.40 -37.01
CA ARG A 248 -3.23 -2.89 -35.68
C ARG A 248 -2.59 -1.52 -35.42
N TYR A 249 -3.42 -0.58 -35.02
CA TYR A 249 -3.01 0.78 -34.63
C TYR A 249 -3.28 0.98 -33.15
N PHE A 250 -2.32 1.57 -32.45
CA PHE A 250 -2.36 1.72 -31.01
C PHE A 250 -2.14 3.17 -30.61
N LYS A 251 -2.90 3.64 -29.62
CA LYS A 251 -2.63 4.92 -28.95
C LYS A 251 -2.83 4.74 -27.45
N GLN A 252 -1.79 5.05 -26.69
CA GLN A 252 -1.82 5.00 -25.24
C GLN A 252 -1.81 6.39 -24.64
N GLN A 253 -2.65 6.61 -23.63
CA GLN A 253 -2.65 7.80 -22.81
C GLN A 253 -2.63 7.38 -21.35
N GLU A 254 -1.65 7.89 -20.58
CA GLU A 254 -1.62 7.66 -19.15
C GLU A 254 -2.80 8.35 -18.47
N ILE A 255 -3.42 7.64 -17.53
CA ILE A 255 -4.42 8.17 -16.61
C ILE A 255 -3.92 8.05 -15.17
N ILE A 256 -4.28 9.02 -14.34
CA ILE A 256 -3.89 9.03 -12.93
C ILE A 256 -5.09 8.56 -12.11
N LEU A 257 -4.95 7.38 -11.51
CA LEU A 257 -5.89 6.85 -10.53
C LEU A 257 -5.49 7.29 -9.13
N TRP A 258 -6.47 7.60 -8.29
CA TRP A 258 -6.24 8.07 -6.93
C TRP A 258 -7.37 7.61 -6.01
N ARG A 259 -7.05 7.38 -4.74
CA ARG A 259 -8.03 6.92 -3.75
C ARG A 259 -8.75 8.10 -3.13
N LYS A 260 -10.07 8.12 -3.28
CA LYS A 260 -10.92 9.18 -2.73
C LYS A 260 -11.02 9.09 -1.20
N ALA A 261 -10.69 10.19 -0.53
CA ALA A 261 -10.91 10.32 0.90
C ALA A 261 -12.40 10.18 1.26
N PRO A 262 -12.77 9.34 2.25
CA PRO A 262 -14.12 9.31 2.77
C PRO A 262 -14.57 10.68 3.27
N GLU A 263 -15.84 11.02 3.05
CA GLU A 263 -16.36 12.36 3.32
C GLU A 263 -16.18 12.82 4.78
N LYS A 264 -16.26 11.88 5.73
CA LYS A 264 -16.01 12.14 7.16
C LYS A 264 -14.59 12.64 7.45
N LEU A 265 -13.59 12.09 6.77
CA LEU A 265 -12.17 12.49 6.92
C LEU A 265 -11.90 13.84 6.23
N ARG A 266 -12.62 14.16 5.16
CA ARG A 266 -12.50 15.46 4.47
C ARG A 266 -12.90 16.62 5.37
N LYS A 267 -13.98 16.47 6.15
CA LYS A 267 -14.47 17.50 7.10
C LYS A 267 -13.52 17.73 8.28
N GLN A 268 -12.79 16.70 8.71
CA GLN A 268 -11.78 16.85 9.78
C GLN A 268 -10.55 17.62 9.30
N ARG A 269 -10.08 17.41 8.06
CA ARG A 269 -8.93 18.15 7.51
C ARG A 269 -9.22 19.63 7.26
N THR A 270 -10.42 19.99 6.80
CA THR A 270 -10.82 21.40 6.64
C THR A 270 -10.86 22.15 7.98
N ASN A 271 -11.29 21.48 9.06
CA ASN A 271 -11.33 22.09 10.40
C ASN A 271 -9.94 22.28 11.02
N PHE A 272 -8.95 21.46 10.63
CA PHE A 272 -7.57 21.65 11.05
C PHE A 272 -6.89 22.83 10.34
N HIS A 273 -7.14 23.02 9.04
CA HIS A 273 -6.62 24.20 8.32
C HIS A 273 -7.23 25.52 8.84
N GLN A 274 -8.51 25.56 9.17
CA GLN A 274 -9.13 26.77 9.74
C GLN A 274 -8.69 27.11 11.18
N ARG A 275 -8.03 26.18 11.90
CA ARG A 275 -7.52 26.44 13.25
C ARG A 275 -6.10 27.01 13.29
N PHE A 276 -5.38 27.01 12.17
CA PHE A 276 -4.00 27.51 12.08
C PHE A 276 -3.85 28.75 11.19
N GLU A 277 -4.93 29.30 10.65
CA GLU A 277 -4.93 30.68 10.13
C GLU A 277 -5.26 31.64 11.27
N SER A 278 -4.21 32.25 11.83
CA SER A 278 -4.32 33.38 12.77
C SER A 278 -4.99 34.58 12.08
N PRO A 279 -5.93 35.30 12.74
CA PRO A 279 -6.50 36.52 12.20
C PRO A 279 -5.55 37.71 12.45
N GLU A 280 -4.37 37.75 11.84
CA GLU A 280 -3.43 38.88 12.00
C GLU A 280 -2.76 39.35 10.70
N SER A 281 -3.43 39.23 9.55
CA SER A 281 -2.95 39.84 8.29
C SER A 281 -3.95 40.81 7.66
N GLN A 282 -4.70 41.54 8.50
CA GLN A 282 -5.50 42.70 8.08
C GLN A 282 -5.35 43.86 9.09
N ALA A 283 -4.13 44.38 9.23
CA ALA A 283 -3.92 45.72 9.76
C ALA A 283 -2.62 46.28 9.21
N SER A 284 -2.62 47.58 8.91
CA SER A 284 -1.51 48.44 8.47
C SER A 284 -1.12 48.41 6.98
N ALA A 285 -1.84 49.21 6.20
CA ALA A 285 -1.25 49.99 5.10
C ALA A 285 -1.93 51.36 5.04
N GLU A 286 -1.73 52.20 6.08
CA GLU A 286 -1.92 53.64 5.94
C GLU A 286 -0.67 54.21 5.27
N GLN A 287 -0.86 54.80 4.08
CA GLN A 287 0.16 55.54 3.34
C GLN A 287 0.36 56.92 3.98
N PRO A 288 1.59 57.46 4.03
CA PRO A 288 1.78 58.88 4.32
C PRO A 288 1.61 59.71 3.04
N GLU A 289 0.89 60.83 3.19
CA GLU A 289 0.69 61.86 2.18
C GLU A 289 2.01 62.53 1.76
N MET A 290 2.08 62.91 0.48
CA MET A 290 2.85 64.06 -0.02
C MET A 290 1.89 65.03 -0.71
#